data_AF-A0A6L6CCG3-F1
#
_entry.id   AF-A0A6L6CCG3-F1
#
_cell.length_a   1.000
_cell.length_b   1.000
_cell.length_c   1.000
_cell.angle_alpha   90.00
_cell.angle_beta   90.00
_cell.angle_gamma   90.00
#
_symmetry.space_group_name_H-M   'P 1'
#
loop_
_entity.id
_entity.type
_entity.pdbx_description
1 polymer ?
#
loop_
_entity_poly.entity_id
_entity_poly.type
_entity_poly.pdbx_seq_one_letter_code
_entity_poly.pdbx_strand_id
1 'polypeptide(L)' 'FGPRILIEGGGALLTELLADRLIDEFFLTVTPERGGENIFDWRQVLNHFSRFSESQIDQTLFFHAKN' A
#
# COMPACT_ATOMS: atom_id res chain seq x y z
N PHE A 1 -17.70 -14.55 0.99
CA PHE A 1 -16.27 -14.17 1.02
C PHE A 1 -15.61 -14.86 2.21
N GLY A 2 -14.38 -15.36 2.04
CA GLY A 2 -13.63 -15.96 3.14
C GLY A 2 -13.21 -14.92 4.18
N PRO A 3 -12.60 -15.34 5.31
CA PRO A 3 -12.17 -14.43 6.37
C PRO A 3 -11.03 -13.50 5.96
N ARG A 4 -10.37 -13.75 4.82
CA ARG A 4 -9.35 -12.88 4.24
C ARG A 4 -9.74 -12.50 2.82
N ILE A 5 -9.74 -11.20 2.55
CA ILE A 5 -10.05 -10.64 1.24
C ILE A 5 -8.79 -9.93 0.74
N LEU A 6 -8.32 -10.34 -0.44
CA LEU A 6 -7.27 -9.62 -1.16
C LEU A 6 -7.93 -8.68 -2.15
N ILE A 7 -7.49 -7.43 -2.16
CA ILE A 7 -7.93 -6.41 -3.10
C ILE A 7 -6.69 -5.89 -3.82
N GLU A 8 -6.65 -6.04 -5.13
CA GLU A 8 -5.72 -5.37 -6.02
C GLU A 8 -6.53 -4.36 -6.83
N GLY A 9 -6.32 -3.08 -6.57
CA GLY A 9 -7.17 -2.02 -7.12
C GLY A 9 -6.38 -0.76 -7.43
N GLY A 10 -6.99 0.13 -8.20
CA GLY A 10 -6.42 1.44 -8.50
C GLY A 10 -6.44 2.39 -7.30
N GLY A 11 -5.72 3.51 -7.42
CA GLY A 11 -5.56 4.49 -6.34
C GLY A 11 -6.87 5.08 -5.78
N ALA A 12 -7.93 5.19 -6.61
CA ALA A 12 -9.24 5.67 -6.16
C ALA A 12 -9.87 4.73 -5.10
N LEU A 13 -9.97 3.43 -5.40
CA LEU A 13 -10.51 2.44 -4.47
C LEU A 13 -9.67 2.36 -3.18
N LEU A 14 -8.34 2.42 -3.32
CA LEU A 14 -7.45 2.45 -2.16
C LEU A 14 -7.75 3.66 -1.25
N THR A 15 -7.98 4.83 -1.84
CA THR A 15 -8.29 6.06 -1.09
C THR A 15 -9.61 5.93 -0.32
N GLU A 16 -10.64 5.36 -0.94
CA GLU A 16 -11.94 5.12 -0.30
C GLU A 16 -11.80 4.14 0.89
N LEU A 17 -11.12 3.01 0.68
CA LEU A 17 -10.93 2.00 1.74
C LEU A 17 -10.07 2.52 2.91
N LEU A 18 -9.07 3.36 2.64
CA LEU A 18 -8.27 4.02 3.67
C LEU A 18 -9.08 5.03 4.47
N ALA A 19 -9.93 5.82 3.82
CA ALA A 19 -10.80 6.80 4.47
C ALA A 19 -11.79 6.14 5.43
N ASP A 20 -12.36 5.01 5.02
CA ASP A 20 -13.31 4.23 5.83
C ASP A 20 -12.63 3.31 6.86
N ARG A 21 -11.29 3.28 6.91
CA ARG A 21 -10.48 2.42 7.79
C ARG A 21 -10.81 0.94 7.67
N LEU A 22 -11.03 0.48 6.44
CA LEU A 22 -11.41 -0.91 6.13
C LEU A 22 -10.23 -1.81 5.79
N ILE A 23 -9.00 -1.31 5.90
CA ILE A 23 -7.77 -2.04 5.54
C ILE A 23 -7.03 -2.44 6.83
N ASP A 24 -7.00 -3.74 7.11
CA ASP A 24 -6.22 -4.28 8.23
C ASP A 24 -4.71 -4.37 7.89
N GLU A 25 -4.40 -4.76 6.66
CA GLU A 25 -3.05 -4.99 6.16
C GLU A 25 -2.86 -4.41 4.75
N PHE A 26 -1.72 -3.77 4.50
CA PHE A 26 -1.36 -3.20 3.20
C PHE A 26 0.04 -3.63 2.78
N PHE A 27 0.14 -4.16 1.57
CA PHE A 27 1.39 -4.59 0.96
C PHE A 27 1.72 -3.67 -0.22
N LEU A 28 2.92 -3.10 -0.21
CA LEU A 28 3.37 -2.15 -1.24
C LEU A 28 4.74 -2.55 -1.76
N THR A 29 4.87 -2.56 -3.08
CA THR A 29 6.14 -2.75 -3.79
C THR A 29 6.50 -1.47 -4.53
N VAL A 30 7.70 -0.94 -4.30
CA VAL A 30 8.21 0.26 -4.97
C VAL A 30 9.45 -0.13 -5.79
N THR A 31 9.33 -0.11 -7.11
CA THR A 31 10.44 -0.39 -8.04
C THR A 31 11.27 0.88 -8.29
N PRO A 32 12.50 0.77 -8.81
CA PRO A 32 13.32 1.93 -9.16
C PRO A 32 12.83 2.66 -10.41
N GLU A 33 11.89 2.08 -11.16
CA GLU A 33 11.33 2.64 -12.38
C GLU A 33 10.64 3.99 -12.09
N ARG A 34 10.87 4.96 -12.96
CA ARG A 34 10.33 6.32 -12.83
C ARG A 34 9.45 6.65 -14.03
N GLY A 35 8.41 7.43 -13.77
CA GLY A 35 7.40 7.80 -14.77
C GLY A 35 6.03 7.25 -14.38
N GLY A 36 5.03 7.55 -15.20
CA GLY A 36 3.64 7.20 -14.94
C GLY A 36 2.77 8.44 -14.72
N GLU A 37 1.54 8.39 -15.24
CA GLU A 37 0.60 9.51 -15.21
C GLU A 37 -0.14 9.61 -13.87
N ASN A 38 -0.28 8.49 -13.16
CA ASN A 38 -1.00 8.39 -11.89
C ASN A 38 -0.03 8.47 -10.71
N ILE A 39 0.46 9.67 -10.43
CA ILE A 39 1.34 9.96 -9.29
C ILE A 39 0.58 9.74 -7.99
N PHE A 40 1.16 8.98 -7.06
CA PHE A 40 0.57 8.64 -5.79
C PHE A 40 1.61 8.74 -4.67
N ASP A 41 1.28 9.45 -3.58
CA ASP A 41 2.14 9.55 -2.41
C ASP A 41 1.97 8.32 -1.51
N TRP A 42 2.70 7.27 -1.86
CA TRP A 42 2.67 6.02 -1.11
C TRP A 42 3.18 6.14 0.33
N ARG A 43 4.01 7.15 0.63
CA ARG A 43 4.48 7.39 2.01
C ARG A 43 3.34 7.94 2.87
N GLN A 44 2.52 8.82 2.31
CA GLN A 44 1.32 9.29 2.98
C GLN A 44 0.40 8.13 3.32
N VAL A 45 0.23 7.16 2.42
CA VAL A 45 -0.59 5.97 2.69
C VAL A 45 -0.01 5.08 3.77
N LEU A 46 1.31 4.86 3.81
CA LEU A 46 1.93 4.10 4.90
C LEU A 46 1.68 4.73 6.28
N ASN A 47 1.53 6.07 6.35
CA ASN A 47 1.24 6.78 7.61
C ASN A 47 -0.20 6.58 8.12
N HIS A 48 -1.11 5.96 7.35
CA HIS A 48 -2.43 5.58 7.85
C HIS A 48 -2.40 4.36 8.78
N PHE A 49 -1.28 3.62 8.81
CA PHE A 49 -1.14 2.38 9.55
C PHE A 49 -0.38 2.59 10.86
N SER A 50 -0.71 1.80 11.89
CA SER A 50 -0.07 1.89 13.21
C SER A 50 1.41 1.50 13.18
N ARG A 51 1.80 0.61 12.26
CA ARG A 51 3.18 0.18 12.04
C ARG A 51 3.37 -0.38 10.64
N PHE A 52 4.61 -0.34 10.16
CA PHE A 52 5.03 -1.06 8.96
C PHE A 52 6.43 -1.64 9.13
N SER A 53 6.73 -2.68 8.35
CA SER A 53 8.08 -3.18 8.14
C SER A 53 8.51 -2.93 6.71
N GLU A 54 9.78 -2.65 6.52
CA GLU A 54 10.42 -2.45 5.22
C GLU A 54 11.45 -3.55 4.98
N SER A 55 11.52 -4.03 3.75
CA SER A 55 12.63 -4.85 3.26
C SER A 55 13.02 -4.41 1.86
N GLN A 56 14.27 -4.64 1.50
CA GLN A 56 14.80 -4.31 0.19
C GLN A 56 15.45 -5.55 -0.43
N ILE A 57 15.11 -5.80 -1.70
CA ILE A 57 15.77 -6.78 -2.55
C ILE A 57 16.21 -6.03 -3.80
N ASP A 58 17.52 -6.03 -4.06
CA ASP A 58 18.16 -5.21 -5.08
C ASP A 58 17.80 -3.71 -4.93
N GLN A 59 17.05 -3.16 -5.87
CA GLN A 59 16.59 -1.77 -5.88
C GLN A 59 15.07 -1.64 -5.61
N THR A 60 14.41 -2.74 -5.26
CA THR A 60 12.97 -2.77 -5.00
C THR A 60 12.71 -2.78 -3.51
N LEU A 61 11.84 -1.87 -3.06
CA LEU A 61 11.38 -1.79 -1.68
C LEU A 61 10.05 -2.52 -1.52
N PHE A 62 9.92 -3.26 -0.42
CA PHE A 62 8.70 -3.97 -0.05
C PHE A 62 8.28 -3.51 1.34
N PHE A 63 7.04 -3.05 1.45
CA PHE A 63 6.43 -2.65 2.70
C PHE A 63 5.28 -3.57 3.06
N HIS A 64 5.20 -3.91 4.35
CA HIS A 64 4.04 -4.54 4.96
C HIS A 64 3.57 -3.65 6.11
N ALA A 65 2.44 -2.97 5.91
CA ALA A 65 1.81 -2.10 6.88
C ALA A 65 0.57 -2.78 7.49
N LYS A 66 0.30 -2.48 8.76
CA LYS A 66 -0.80 -3.09 9.53
C LYS A 66 -1.31 -2.16 10.62
N ASN A 67 -2.59 -2.29 10.93
CA ASN A 67 -3.23 -1.62 12.07
C ASN A 67 -3.09 -2.44 13.36
#